data_AF-A0AAD3TGA1-F1
#
_entry.id   AF-A0AAD3TGA1-F1
#
_cell.length_a   1.000
_cell.length_b   1.000
_cell.length_c   1.000
_cell.angle_alpha   90.00
_cell.angle_beta   90.00
_cell.angle_gamma   90.00
#
_symmetry.space_group_name_H-M   'P 1'
#
loop_
_entity.id
_entity.type
_entity.pdbx_description
1 polymer ?
#
loop_
_entity_poly.entity_id
_entity_poly.type
_entity_poly.pdbx_seq_one_letter_code
_entity_poly.pdbx_strand_id
1 'polypeptide(L)'
;MDAKNKIIEEDANSIARKYDMCYRKQQELLKLVEFYGTYSSLAERNDDAKGQQLQVHRTTREASPSQVSFLFADDAPSASEPHTPFNGLPIHAFDPEESGTAVSRKGLKHQEEDRKGLAQLLNENQNLKTRILIESERARKTEIELQTLTQILTKTEGERDAIFIKSQQISGRLSNLMKDIVPTQKYTTELQMHANMLNEQIGRAKDGVEVLKKEIVQLKQERENVASLYNHCMEIIHSQQNELREAQEQAVWFSNVIHWGMQNLLVLKNNVFLWK
;
A
#
# COMPACT_ATOMS: atom_id res chain seq x y z
N MET A 1 -47.44 -15.24 28.18
CA MET A 1 -46.78 -13.93 27.98
C MET A 1 -47.44 -13.24 26.82
N ASP A 2 -47.96 -12.04 27.03
CA ASP A 2 -48.74 -11.29 26.03
C ASP A 2 -47.89 -10.90 24.82
N ALA A 3 -48.49 -10.94 23.62
CA ALA A 3 -47.82 -10.61 22.36
C ALA A 3 -47.16 -9.23 22.35
N LYS A 4 -47.70 -8.28 23.11
CA LYS A 4 -47.14 -6.94 23.31
C LYS A 4 -45.77 -6.96 24.01
N ASN A 5 -45.60 -7.80 25.03
CA ASN A 5 -44.34 -7.88 25.77
C ASN A 5 -43.24 -8.52 24.91
N LYS A 6 -43.61 -9.47 24.04
CA LYS A 6 -42.68 -10.10 23.11
C LYS A 6 -42.10 -9.11 22.09
N ILE A 7 -42.92 -8.20 21.55
CA ILE A 7 -42.46 -7.17 20.60
C ILE A 7 -41.49 -6.19 21.28
N ILE A 8 -41.79 -5.78 22.52
CA ILE A 8 -40.93 -4.86 23.29
C ILE A 8 -39.57 -5.51 23.59
N GLU A 9 -39.56 -6.80 23.95
CA GLU A 9 -38.33 -7.54 24.23
C GLU A 9 -37.49 -7.76 22.97
N GLU A 10 -38.12 -8.03 21.83
CA GLU A 10 -37.46 -8.14 20.51
C GLU A 10 -36.80 -6.81 20.11
N ASP A 11 -37.51 -5.69 20.30
CA ASP A 11 -36.99 -4.34 20.01
C ASP A 11 -35.84 -3.96 20.95
N ALA A 12 -35.95 -4.25 22.25
CA ALA A 12 -34.87 -4.02 23.21
C ALA A 12 -33.61 -4.80 22.85
N ASN A 13 -33.76 -6.07 22.47
CA ASN A 13 -32.65 -6.92 22.01
C ASN A 13 -32.05 -6.42 20.69
N SER A 14 -32.87 -5.91 19.78
CA SER A 14 -32.42 -5.28 18.52
C SER A 14 -31.57 -4.03 18.78
N ILE A 15 -31.99 -3.17 19.72
CA ILE A 15 -31.24 -1.99 20.13
C ILE A 15 -29.91 -2.36 20.78
N ALA A 16 -29.91 -3.34 21.70
CA ALA A 16 -28.69 -3.81 22.36
C ALA A 16 -27.65 -4.31 21.35
N ARG A 17 -28.07 -5.12 20.35
CA ARG A 17 -27.16 -5.60 19.28
C ARG A 17 -26.59 -4.45 18.46
N LYS A 18 -27.39 -3.43 18.14
CA LYS A 18 -26.92 -2.23 17.43
C LYS A 18 -25.90 -1.46 18.26
N TYR A 19 -26.14 -1.32 19.56
CA TYR A 19 -25.22 -0.64 20.48
C TYR A 19 -23.86 -1.34 20.55
N ASP A 20 -23.87 -2.66 20.72
CA ASP A 20 -22.65 -3.48 20.73
C ASP A 20 -21.86 -3.39 19.41
N MET A 21 -22.57 -3.39 18.28
CA MET A 21 -21.94 -3.25 16.97
C MET A 21 -21.28 -1.88 16.80
N CYS A 22 -21.97 -0.80 17.17
CA CYS A 22 -21.43 0.56 17.16
C CYS A 22 -20.20 0.68 18.07
N TYR A 23 -20.26 0.12 19.27
CA TYR A 23 -19.13 0.15 20.20
C TYR A 23 -17.92 -0.60 19.66
N ARG A 24 -18.11 -1.80 19.08
CA ARG A 24 -17.02 -2.54 18.42
C ARG A 24 -16.41 -1.74 17.26
N LYS A 25 -17.24 -1.15 16.40
CA LYS A 25 -16.78 -0.31 15.28
C LYS A 25 -16.00 0.91 15.75
N GLN A 26 -16.42 1.54 16.84
CA GLN A 26 -15.70 2.65 17.44
C GLN A 26 -14.31 2.24 17.92
N GLN A 27 -14.17 1.05 18.54
CA GLN A 27 -12.87 0.53 18.98
C GLN A 27 -11.95 0.16 17.80
N GLU A 28 -12.50 -0.39 16.70
CA GLU A 28 -11.73 -0.62 15.47
C GLU A 28 -11.20 0.69 14.87
N LEU A 29 -12.05 1.72 14.82
CA LEU A 29 -11.68 3.04 14.30
C LEU A 29 -10.58 3.69 15.15
N LEU A 30 -10.67 3.58 16.47
CA LEU A 30 -9.67 4.12 17.40
C LEU A 30 -8.29 3.51 17.16
N LYS A 31 -8.20 2.18 16.99
CA LYS A 31 -6.95 1.49 16.65
C LYS A 31 -6.35 1.96 15.33
N LEU A 32 -7.20 2.23 14.33
CA LEU A 32 -6.73 2.75 13.04
C LEU A 32 -6.15 4.16 13.17
N VAL A 33 -6.78 5.02 13.97
CA VAL A 33 -6.28 6.38 14.26
C VAL A 33 -4.94 6.32 14.98
N GLU A 34 -4.78 5.44 15.98
CA GLU A 34 -3.49 5.22 16.66
C GLU A 34 -2.40 4.78 15.68
N PHE A 35 -2.70 3.82 14.80
CA PHE A 35 -1.78 3.40 13.75
C PHE A 35 -1.37 4.56 12.84
N TYR A 36 -2.33 5.36 12.36
CA TYR A 36 -2.05 6.54 11.54
C TYR A 36 -1.23 7.61 12.28
N GLY A 37 -1.45 7.75 13.59
CA GLY A 37 -0.65 8.61 14.46
C GLY A 37 0.82 8.18 14.48
N THR A 38 1.08 6.87 14.64
CA THR A 38 2.46 6.35 14.64
C THR A 38 3.16 6.54 13.29
N TYR A 39 2.44 6.35 12.17
CA TYR A 39 2.96 6.61 10.84
C TYR A 39 3.30 8.09 10.64
N SER A 40 2.42 8.98 11.08
CA SER A 40 2.64 10.44 10.99
C SER A 40 3.88 10.87 11.80
N SER A 41 4.05 10.38 13.03
CA SER A 41 5.25 10.65 13.83
C SER A 41 6.53 10.03 13.25
N LEU A 42 6.43 8.98 12.43
CA LEU A 42 7.56 8.41 11.70
C LEU A 42 7.90 9.25 10.46
N ALA A 43 6.90 9.77 9.77
CA ALA A 43 7.08 10.66 8.64
C ALA A 43 7.76 11.97 9.06
N GLU A 44 7.29 12.59 10.15
CA GLU A 44 7.87 13.80 10.73
C GLU A 44 9.37 13.63 11.05
N ARG A 45 9.74 12.51 11.70
CA ARG A 45 11.15 12.19 11.97
C ARG A 45 12.00 11.98 10.72
N ASN A 46 11.42 11.44 9.64
CA ASN A 46 12.14 11.29 8.37
C ASN A 46 12.39 12.66 7.71
N ASP A 47 11.42 13.56 7.79
CA ASP A 47 11.57 14.93 7.28
C ASP A 47 12.60 15.71 8.10
N ASP A 48 12.60 15.57 9.43
CA ASP A 48 13.63 16.11 10.32
C ASP A 48 15.03 15.56 9.98
N ALA A 49 15.15 14.24 9.81
CA ALA A 49 16.42 13.60 9.47
C ALA A 49 16.96 14.07 8.11
N LYS A 50 16.07 14.21 7.11
CA LYS A 50 16.44 14.82 5.82
C LYS A 50 16.87 16.27 5.97
N GLY A 51 16.16 17.05 6.78
CA GLY A 51 16.51 18.43 7.10
C GLY A 51 17.90 18.53 7.72
N GLN A 52 18.21 17.68 8.70
CA GLN A 52 19.53 17.61 9.33
C GLN A 52 20.61 17.19 8.34
N GLN A 53 20.35 16.21 7.48
CA GLN A 53 21.32 15.77 6.46
C GLN A 53 21.64 16.89 5.46
N LEU A 54 20.64 17.63 4.99
CA LEU A 54 20.82 18.80 4.14
C LEU A 54 21.57 19.92 4.85
N GLN A 55 21.23 20.17 6.12
CA GLN A 55 21.93 21.14 6.95
C GLN A 55 23.41 20.78 7.08
N VAL A 56 23.75 19.55 7.47
CA VAL A 56 25.13 19.05 7.55
C VAL A 56 25.84 19.23 6.22
N HIS A 57 25.21 18.88 5.10
CA HIS A 57 25.85 19.01 3.80
C HIS A 57 26.14 20.46 3.42
N ARG A 58 25.23 21.39 3.79
CA ARG A 58 25.40 22.84 3.63
C ARG A 58 26.53 23.36 4.52
N THR A 59 26.53 23.00 5.81
CA THR A 59 27.58 23.42 6.76
C THR A 59 28.95 22.87 6.35
N THR A 60 29.05 21.63 5.89
CA THR A 60 30.32 21.04 5.39
C THR A 60 30.82 21.76 4.13
N ARG A 61 29.91 22.18 3.24
CA ARG A 61 30.22 22.96 2.04
C ARG A 61 30.68 24.39 2.37
N GLU A 62 30.08 25.02 3.37
CA GLU A 62 30.39 26.39 3.81
C GLU A 62 31.63 26.45 4.71
N ALA A 63 31.85 25.44 5.57
CA ALA A 63 33.03 25.31 6.42
C ALA A 63 34.31 24.90 5.65
N SER A 64 34.17 24.52 4.38
CA SER A 64 35.28 24.23 3.47
C SER A 64 35.25 25.19 2.28
N PRO A 65 35.69 26.46 2.42
CA PRO A 65 35.77 27.38 1.29
C PRO A 65 37.00 27.02 0.44
N SER A 66 36.94 25.89 -0.26
CA SER A 66 37.74 25.46 -1.43
C SER A 66 37.65 23.95 -1.57
N GLN A 67 36.56 23.43 -2.11
CA GLN A 67 36.62 22.20 -2.93
C GLN A 67 35.48 22.23 -3.93
N VAL A 68 35.82 22.72 -5.11
CA VAL A 68 35.02 22.62 -6.33
C VAL A 68 34.74 21.13 -6.57
N SER A 69 33.48 20.75 -6.75
CA SER A 69 33.12 19.43 -7.29
C SER A 69 33.81 19.27 -8.64
N PHE A 70 34.93 18.56 -8.66
CA PHE A 70 35.55 18.07 -9.88
C PHE A 70 34.70 16.90 -10.36
N LEU A 71 33.82 17.19 -11.32
CA LEU A 71 33.31 16.19 -12.24
C LEU A 71 34.52 15.57 -12.96
N PHE A 72 34.52 14.25 -13.01
CA PHE A 72 35.50 13.40 -13.68
C PHE A 72 35.90 13.94 -15.06
N ALA A 73 37.16 14.35 -15.21
CA ALA A 73 37.86 14.33 -16.49
C ALA A 73 39.39 14.38 -16.26
N ASP A 74 40.04 13.42 -16.90
CA ASP A 74 41.40 13.37 -17.44
C ASP A 74 42.66 13.20 -16.59
N ASP A 75 43.42 12.22 -17.10
CA ASP A 75 44.86 12.18 -17.34
C ASP A 75 45.86 12.13 -16.16
N ALA A 76 46.57 10.99 -16.14
CA ALA A 76 47.91 10.82 -15.61
C ALA A 76 48.85 11.92 -16.15
N PRO A 77 49.93 12.35 -15.46
CA PRO A 77 51.07 11.46 -15.19
C PRO A 77 51.90 11.82 -13.93
N SER A 78 53.06 11.16 -13.81
CA SER A 78 54.21 11.44 -12.95
C SER A 78 54.30 10.51 -11.72
N ALA A 79 54.98 9.38 -11.88
CA ALA A 79 56.43 9.22 -11.71
C ALA A 79 56.85 9.18 -10.24
N SER A 80 57.24 7.99 -9.80
CA SER A 80 58.19 7.79 -8.72
C SER A 80 58.91 6.48 -9.00
N GLU A 81 60.13 6.58 -9.54
CA GLU A 81 61.12 5.51 -9.45
C GLU A 81 61.42 5.23 -7.97
N PRO A 82 61.87 4.00 -7.65
CA PRO A 82 63.21 3.94 -7.07
C PRO A 82 64.06 2.82 -7.66
N HIS A 83 65.24 3.24 -8.14
CA HIS A 83 66.55 2.63 -7.95
C HIS A 83 66.67 1.09 -7.93
N THR A 84 67.35 0.56 -8.95
CA THR A 84 68.23 -0.59 -8.79
C THR A 84 69.49 -0.19 -8.01
N PRO A 85 70.13 -1.16 -7.33
CA PRO A 85 71.40 -1.59 -7.90
C PRO A 85 71.55 -3.11 -7.98
N PHE A 86 72.05 -3.48 -9.15
CA PHE A 86 72.76 -4.69 -9.51
C PHE A 86 73.80 -5.14 -8.46
N ASN A 87 73.85 -6.46 -8.17
CA ASN A 87 74.95 -7.27 -7.60
C ASN A 87 74.37 -8.67 -7.31
N GLY A 88 74.83 -9.84 -7.76
CA GLY A 88 75.88 -10.26 -8.69
C GLY A 88 75.75 -11.78 -8.86
N LEU A 89 75.94 -12.30 -10.09
CA LEU A 89 76.26 -13.72 -10.31
C LEU A 89 77.76 -13.91 -10.07
N PRO A 90 78.20 -14.97 -9.37
CA PRO A 90 79.59 -15.37 -9.39
C PRO A 90 79.92 -16.06 -10.74
N ILE A 91 80.61 -15.32 -11.61
CA ILE A 91 81.51 -15.90 -12.61
C ILE A 91 82.87 -15.97 -11.91
N HIS A 92 83.29 -17.16 -11.50
CA HIS A 92 84.68 -17.36 -11.06
C HIS A 92 85.53 -17.60 -12.29
N ALA A 93 86.45 -16.66 -12.54
CA ALA A 93 87.45 -16.73 -13.58
C ALA A 93 88.55 -17.76 -13.26
N PHE A 94 89.18 -18.16 -14.35
CA PHE A 94 90.44 -18.89 -14.51
C PHE A 94 91.57 -18.47 -13.55
N ASP A 95 92.46 -19.40 -13.21
CA ASP A 95 93.83 -19.33 -13.74
C ASP A 95 94.56 -20.70 -13.73
N PRO A 96 95.57 -20.88 -14.61
CA PRO A 96 96.20 -22.16 -14.96
C PRO A 96 97.52 -22.41 -14.21
N GLU A 97 97.94 -23.68 -14.12
CA GLU A 97 99.36 -24.00 -13.91
C GLU A 97 99.88 -25.01 -14.95
N GLU A 98 101.03 -24.64 -15.51
CA GLU A 98 101.91 -25.38 -16.40
C GLU A 98 102.73 -26.44 -15.64
N SER A 99 103.05 -27.53 -16.35
CA SER A 99 104.35 -28.24 -16.41
C SER A 99 104.06 -29.70 -16.75
N GLY A 100 104.31 -30.14 -17.99
CA GLY A 100 105.55 -30.84 -18.37
C GLY A 100 105.43 -32.34 -17.99
N THR A 101 105.53 -33.34 -18.87
CA THR A 101 106.38 -33.49 -20.05
C THR A 101 105.96 -34.72 -20.86
N ALA A 102 106.15 -34.58 -22.18
CA ALA A 102 106.72 -35.55 -23.13
C ALA A 102 105.97 -36.83 -23.58
N VAL A 103 105.55 -36.75 -24.84
CA VAL A 103 105.88 -37.66 -25.97
C VAL A 103 105.34 -39.10 -25.90
N SER A 104 104.38 -39.41 -26.78
CA SER A 104 104.65 -40.43 -27.81
C SER A 104 103.77 -40.36 -29.05
N ARG A 105 104.42 -40.68 -30.16
CA ARG A 105 104.03 -40.60 -31.57
C ARG A 105 102.91 -41.57 -31.94
N LYS A 106 101.93 -41.08 -32.72
CA LYS A 106 101.44 -41.60 -34.03
C LYS A 106 99.94 -41.34 -34.18
N GLY A 107 99.54 -40.60 -35.21
CA GLY A 107 98.11 -40.48 -35.55
C GLY A 107 97.72 -39.29 -36.44
N LEU A 108 98.58 -38.87 -37.37
CA LEU A 108 98.28 -37.84 -38.38
C LEU A 108 97.28 -38.37 -39.43
N LYS A 109 96.01 -38.61 -39.02
CA LYS A 109 94.80 -38.65 -39.89
C LYS A 109 93.49 -38.39 -39.13
N HIS A 110 93.43 -38.42 -37.79
CA HIS A 110 92.19 -38.17 -37.01
C HIS A 110 92.03 -36.72 -36.52
N GLN A 111 93.13 -35.96 -36.39
CA GLN A 111 93.11 -34.62 -35.78
C GLN A 111 92.36 -33.54 -36.59
N GLU A 112 92.25 -33.70 -37.91
CA GLU A 112 91.50 -32.76 -38.77
C GLU A 112 89.99 -33.05 -38.77
N GLU A 113 89.60 -34.32 -38.59
CA GLU A 113 88.21 -34.73 -38.40
C GLU A 113 87.70 -34.32 -37.02
N ASP A 114 88.51 -34.49 -35.98
CA ASP A 114 88.21 -34.04 -34.62
C ASP A 114 88.05 -32.51 -34.55
N ARG A 115 88.90 -31.75 -35.25
CA ARG A 115 88.81 -30.28 -35.32
C ARG A 115 87.57 -29.80 -36.07
N LYS A 116 87.16 -30.48 -37.14
CA LYS A 116 85.91 -30.20 -37.87
C LYS A 116 84.68 -30.57 -37.04
N GLY A 117 84.72 -31.69 -36.33
CA GLY A 117 83.67 -32.10 -35.38
C GLY A 117 83.49 -31.10 -34.25
N LEU A 118 84.59 -30.58 -33.69
CA LEU A 118 84.54 -29.52 -32.67
C LEU A 118 83.90 -28.23 -33.20
N ALA A 119 84.25 -27.81 -34.42
CA ALA A 119 83.69 -26.60 -35.03
C ALA A 119 82.19 -26.75 -35.34
N GLN A 120 81.77 -27.95 -35.74
CA GLN A 120 80.37 -28.26 -36.00
C GLN A 120 79.55 -28.27 -34.70
N LEU A 121 80.07 -28.90 -33.65
CA LEU A 121 79.48 -28.88 -32.31
C LEU A 121 79.40 -27.47 -31.73
N LEU A 122 80.41 -26.61 -31.96
CA LEU A 122 80.39 -25.21 -31.54
C LEU A 122 79.26 -24.44 -32.22
N ASN A 123 79.09 -24.62 -33.53
CA ASN A 123 78.04 -23.98 -34.31
C ASN A 123 76.63 -24.50 -33.90
N GLU A 124 76.50 -25.80 -33.68
CA GLU A 124 75.27 -26.40 -33.14
C GLU A 124 74.96 -25.89 -31.73
N ASN A 125 75.96 -25.75 -30.86
CA ASN A 125 75.79 -25.22 -29.52
C ASN A 125 75.30 -23.77 -29.56
N GLN A 126 75.87 -22.95 -30.45
CA GLN A 126 75.44 -21.57 -30.63
C GLN A 126 74.01 -21.46 -31.19
N ASN A 127 73.63 -22.33 -32.13
CA ASN A 127 72.26 -22.44 -32.63
C ASN A 127 71.27 -22.91 -31.56
N LEU A 128 71.65 -23.88 -30.73
CA LEU A 128 70.83 -24.32 -29.59
C LEU A 128 70.65 -23.17 -28.60
N LYS A 129 71.71 -22.40 -28.32
CA LYS A 129 71.67 -21.25 -27.42
C LYS A 129 70.71 -20.16 -27.89
N THR A 130 70.71 -19.82 -29.18
CA THR A 130 69.72 -18.88 -29.76
C THR A 130 68.30 -19.44 -29.74
N ARG A 131 68.12 -20.73 -30.05
CA ARG A 131 66.80 -21.36 -30.01
C ARG A 131 66.22 -21.40 -28.59
N ILE A 132 67.05 -21.72 -27.59
CA ILE A 132 66.68 -21.68 -26.17
C ILE A 132 66.27 -20.26 -25.75
N LEU A 133 67.01 -19.23 -26.17
CA LEU A 133 66.68 -17.84 -25.85
C LEU A 133 65.35 -17.39 -26.45
N ILE A 134 65.09 -17.74 -27.72
CA ILE A 134 63.82 -17.41 -28.39
C ILE A 134 62.66 -18.13 -27.70
N GLU A 135 62.84 -19.41 -27.38
CA GLU A 135 61.80 -20.19 -26.70
C GLU A 135 61.59 -19.71 -25.26
N SER A 136 62.63 -19.26 -24.55
CA SER A 136 62.48 -18.68 -23.21
C SER A 136 61.73 -17.35 -23.23
N GLU A 137 61.99 -16.49 -24.21
CA GLU A 137 61.24 -15.24 -24.38
C GLU A 137 59.78 -15.51 -24.78
N ARG A 138 59.54 -16.51 -25.63
CA ARG A 138 58.19 -16.96 -25.98
C ARG A 138 57.46 -17.50 -24.75
N ALA A 139 58.11 -18.36 -23.97
CA ALA A 139 57.57 -18.91 -22.73
C ALA A 139 57.24 -17.80 -21.72
N ARG A 140 58.15 -16.82 -21.54
CA ARG A 140 57.92 -15.64 -20.70
C ARG A 140 56.70 -14.84 -21.15
N LYS A 141 56.53 -14.63 -22.45
CA LYS A 141 55.37 -13.91 -22.99
C LYS A 141 54.07 -14.67 -22.72
N THR A 142 54.06 -15.98 -22.94
CA THR A 142 52.89 -16.82 -22.65
C THR A 142 52.58 -16.91 -21.15
N GLU A 143 53.60 -16.90 -20.29
CA GLU A 143 53.45 -16.86 -18.82
C GLU A 143 52.72 -15.60 -18.38
N ILE A 144 53.12 -14.44 -18.91
CA ILE A 144 52.47 -13.15 -18.63
C ILE A 144 51.02 -13.16 -19.13
N GLU A 145 50.77 -13.64 -20.36
CA GLU A 145 49.42 -13.75 -20.90
C GLU A 145 48.54 -14.68 -20.04
N LEU A 146 49.06 -15.82 -19.58
CA LEU A 146 48.35 -16.72 -18.66
C LEU A 146 48.03 -16.04 -17.33
N GLN A 147 49.00 -15.36 -16.72
CA GLN A 147 48.81 -14.66 -15.45
C GLN A 147 47.73 -13.57 -15.56
N THR A 148 47.72 -12.79 -16.65
CA THR A 148 46.69 -11.77 -16.88
C THR A 148 45.31 -12.38 -17.06
N LEU A 149 45.19 -13.50 -17.81
CA LEU A 149 43.92 -14.20 -17.97
C LEU A 149 43.41 -14.78 -16.64
N THR A 150 44.28 -15.35 -15.81
CA THR A 150 43.92 -15.82 -14.47
C THR A 150 43.40 -14.67 -13.60
N GLN A 151 44.04 -13.50 -13.67
CA GLN A 151 43.59 -12.32 -12.93
C GLN A 151 42.22 -11.81 -13.41
N ILE A 152 41.96 -11.85 -14.71
CA ILE A 152 40.65 -11.50 -15.28
C ILE A 152 39.59 -12.52 -14.84
N LEU A 153 39.89 -13.82 -14.91
CA LEU A 153 38.96 -14.88 -14.50
C LEU A 153 38.56 -14.73 -13.04
N THR A 154 39.52 -14.60 -12.12
CA THR A 154 39.24 -14.40 -10.69
C THR A 154 38.43 -13.15 -10.41
N LYS A 155 38.70 -12.04 -11.10
CA LYS A 155 37.90 -10.81 -11.01
C LYS A 155 36.45 -11.03 -11.48
N THR A 156 36.26 -11.63 -12.66
CA THR A 156 34.93 -11.87 -13.23
C THR A 156 34.12 -12.89 -12.41
N GLU A 157 34.77 -13.87 -11.80
CA GLU A 157 34.13 -14.79 -10.85
C GLU A 157 33.62 -14.06 -9.62
N GLY A 158 34.42 -13.17 -9.03
CA GLY A 158 33.99 -12.34 -7.90
C GLY A 158 32.82 -11.41 -8.25
N GLU A 159 32.83 -10.79 -9.44
CA GLU A 159 31.72 -9.97 -9.93
C GLU A 159 30.44 -10.79 -10.14
N ARG A 160 30.56 -11.99 -10.71
CA ARG A 160 29.44 -12.92 -10.92
C ARG A 160 28.81 -13.33 -9.58
N ASP A 161 29.63 -13.70 -8.60
CA ASP A 161 29.16 -14.12 -7.28
C ASP A 161 28.49 -12.96 -6.53
N ALA A 162 29.04 -11.74 -6.63
CA ALA A 162 28.43 -10.55 -6.05
C ALA A 162 27.04 -10.26 -6.67
N ILE A 163 26.89 -10.40 -7.98
CA ILE A 163 25.60 -10.26 -8.68
C ILE A 163 24.63 -11.35 -8.22
N PHE A 164 25.09 -12.60 -8.09
CA PHE A 164 24.26 -13.71 -7.66
C PHE A 164 23.66 -13.49 -6.27
N ILE A 165 24.49 -13.07 -5.29
CA ILE A 165 24.02 -12.76 -3.93
C ILE A 165 22.99 -11.63 -3.95
N LYS A 166 23.25 -10.57 -4.72
CA LYS A 166 22.31 -9.44 -4.83
C LYS A 166 20.98 -9.87 -5.46
N SER A 167 21.02 -10.73 -6.47
CA SER A 167 19.82 -11.30 -7.11
C SER A 167 19.00 -12.12 -6.11
N GLN A 168 19.66 -12.99 -5.33
CA GLN A 168 19.01 -13.78 -4.29
C GLN A 168 18.36 -12.88 -3.22
N GLN A 169 19.05 -11.81 -2.81
CA GLN A 169 18.52 -10.85 -1.84
C GLN A 169 17.29 -10.10 -2.39
N ILE A 170 17.32 -9.66 -3.65
CA ILE A 170 16.17 -9.00 -4.30
C ILE A 170 14.98 -9.95 -4.36
N SER A 171 15.22 -11.21 -4.75
CA SER A 171 14.17 -12.24 -4.81
C SER A 171 13.52 -12.48 -3.43
N GLY A 172 14.32 -12.58 -2.37
CA GLY A 172 13.81 -12.71 -1.00
C GLY A 172 12.99 -11.50 -0.55
N ARG A 173 13.46 -10.27 -0.85
CA ARG A 173 12.73 -9.03 -0.56
C ARG A 173 11.40 -8.96 -1.31
N LEU A 174 11.37 -9.34 -2.59
CA LEU A 174 10.15 -9.39 -3.39
C LEU A 174 9.15 -10.40 -2.81
N SER A 175 9.61 -11.58 -2.38
CA SER A 175 8.74 -12.58 -1.75
C SER A 175 8.10 -12.05 -0.47
N ASN A 176 8.87 -11.37 0.38
CA ASN A 176 8.34 -10.79 1.62
C ASN A 176 7.34 -9.66 1.33
N LEU A 177 7.67 -8.75 0.42
CA LEU A 177 6.75 -7.69 0.00
C LEU A 177 5.44 -8.27 -0.58
N MET A 178 5.53 -9.35 -1.37
CA MET A 178 4.35 -9.99 -1.94
C MET A 178 3.47 -10.65 -0.87
N LYS A 179 4.08 -11.21 0.18
CA LYS A 179 3.34 -11.72 1.35
C LYS A 179 2.59 -10.64 2.11
N ASP A 180 3.07 -9.39 2.11
CA ASP A 180 2.39 -8.27 2.77
C ASP A 180 1.31 -7.62 1.88
N ILE A 181 1.57 -7.55 0.57
CA ILE A 181 0.65 -6.95 -0.41
C ILE A 181 -0.61 -7.79 -0.60
N VAL A 182 -0.50 -9.12 -0.72
CA VAL A 182 -1.64 -10.00 -1.01
C VAL A 182 -2.75 -9.91 0.06
N PRO A 183 -2.45 -10.00 1.38
CA PRO A 183 -3.46 -9.79 2.42
C PRO A 183 -4.05 -8.38 2.40
N THR A 184 -3.21 -7.36 2.16
CA THR A 184 -3.67 -5.98 2.06
C THR A 184 -4.66 -5.80 0.92
N GLN A 185 -4.37 -6.37 -0.25
CA GLN A 185 -5.26 -6.34 -1.41
C GLN A 185 -6.56 -7.12 -1.16
N LYS A 186 -6.49 -8.26 -0.46
CA LYS A 186 -7.70 -8.99 -0.05
C LYS A 186 -8.57 -8.13 0.88
N TYR A 187 -7.97 -7.52 1.90
CA TYR A 187 -8.67 -6.65 2.84
C TYR A 187 -9.30 -5.44 2.15
N THR A 188 -8.61 -4.81 1.18
CA THR A 188 -9.19 -3.70 0.42
C THR A 188 -10.37 -4.14 -0.43
N THR A 189 -10.32 -5.33 -1.05
CA THR A 189 -11.48 -5.87 -1.78
C THR A 189 -12.68 -6.17 -0.87
N GLU A 190 -12.45 -6.73 0.32
CA GLU A 190 -13.50 -6.99 1.31
C GLU A 190 -14.15 -5.68 1.81
N LEU A 191 -13.33 -4.67 2.12
CA LEU A 191 -13.82 -3.34 2.46
C LEU A 191 -14.64 -2.72 1.33
N GLN A 192 -14.20 -2.87 0.08
CA GLN A 192 -14.93 -2.38 -1.08
C GLN A 192 -16.29 -3.06 -1.22
N MET A 193 -16.36 -4.38 -1.02
CA MET A 193 -17.63 -5.12 -1.03
C MET A 193 -18.56 -4.65 0.08
N HIS A 194 -18.05 -4.43 1.29
CA HIS A 194 -18.84 -3.92 2.41
C HIS A 194 -19.35 -2.49 2.15
N ALA A 195 -18.51 -1.61 1.59
CA ALA A 195 -18.90 -0.26 1.20
C ALA A 195 -20.02 -0.27 0.14
N ASN A 196 -19.91 -1.13 -0.86
CA ASN A 196 -20.94 -1.29 -1.89
C ASN A 196 -22.26 -1.79 -1.30
N MET A 197 -22.21 -2.78 -0.40
CA MET A 197 -23.40 -3.29 0.29
C MET A 197 -24.08 -2.21 1.15
N LEU A 198 -23.31 -1.40 1.87
CA LEU A 198 -23.85 -0.28 2.64
C LEU A 198 -24.52 0.75 1.73
N ASN A 199 -23.91 1.10 0.60
CA ASN A 199 -24.50 2.03 -0.36
C ASN A 199 -25.83 1.51 -0.92
N GLU A 200 -25.92 0.21 -1.21
CA GLU A 200 -27.16 -0.42 -1.66
C GLU A 200 -28.26 -0.40 -0.58
N GLN A 201 -27.89 -0.65 0.68
CA GLN A 201 -28.82 -0.52 1.81
C GLN A 201 -29.30 0.91 2.01
N ILE A 202 -28.40 1.90 1.89
CA ILE A 202 -28.74 3.32 1.95
C ILE A 202 -29.71 3.68 0.82
N GLY A 203 -29.46 3.18 -0.40
CA GLY A 203 -30.36 3.34 -1.55
C GLY A 203 -31.77 2.83 -1.26
N ARG A 204 -31.89 1.56 -0.83
CA ARG A 204 -33.18 0.97 -0.45
C ARG A 204 -33.90 1.75 0.67
N ALA A 205 -33.16 2.15 1.70
CA ALA A 205 -33.73 2.92 2.80
C ALA A 205 -34.25 4.29 2.33
N LYS A 206 -33.51 4.96 1.45
CA LYS A 206 -33.92 6.23 0.84
C LYS A 206 -35.20 6.07 0.01
N ASP A 207 -35.28 5.02 -0.81
CA ASP A 207 -36.48 4.72 -1.61
C ASP A 207 -37.69 4.46 -0.70
N GLY A 208 -37.49 3.68 0.38
CA GLY A 208 -38.53 3.43 1.38
C GLY A 208 -39.01 4.71 2.08
N VAL A 209 -38.11 5.62 2.44
CA VAL A 209 -38.48 6.93 3.02
C VAL A 209 -39.30 7.77 2.04
N GLU A 210 -38.98 7.75 0.76
CA GLU A 210 -39.72 8.50 -0.26
C GLU A 210 -41.14 7.93 -0.47
N VAL A 211 -41.31 6.60 -0.41
CA VAL A 211 -42.63 5.95 -0.43
C VAL A 211 -43.45 6.36 0.79
N LEU A 212 -42.90 6.23 2.01
CA LEU A 212 -43.58 6.60 3.24
C LEU A 212 -43.97 8.09 3.25
N LYS A 213 -43.13 8.96 2.71
CA LYS A 213 -43.42 10.39 2.59
C LYS A 213 -44.65 10.64 1.70
N LYS A 214 -44.81 9.89 0.60
CA LYS A 214 -46.00 9.97 -0.26
C LYS A 214 -47.25 9.47 0.46
N GLU A 215 -47.17 8.35 1.16
CA GLU A 215 -48.29 7.80 1.95
C GLU A 215 -48.74 8.76 3.05
N ILE A 216 -47.81 9.41 3.77
CA ILE A 216 -48.14 10.40 4.80
C ILE A 216 -48.94 11.58 4.20
N VAL A 217 -48.58 12.04 3.00
CA VAL A 217 -49.33 13.11 2.32
C VAL A 217 -50.74 12.65 1.97
N GLN A 218 -50.89 11.43 1.46
CA GLN A 218 -52.21 10.85 1.13
C GLN A 218 -53.08 10.70 2.37
N LEU A 219 -52.57 10.08 3.43
CA LEU A 219 -53.30 9.89 4.69
C LEU A 219 -53.70 11.23 5.33
N LYS A 220 -52.85 12.25 5.21
CA LYS A 220 -53.17 13.60 5.69
C LYS A 220 -54.37 14.18 4.93
N GLN A 221 -54.40 14.01 3.61
CA GLN A 221 -55.52 14.46 2.78
C GLN A 221 -56.81 13.69 3.10
N GLU A 222 -56.74 12.36 3.25
CA GLU A 222 -57.89 11.53 3.62
C GLU A 222 -58.46 11.94 4.97
N ARG A 223 -57.60 12.19 5.97
CA ARG A 223 -58.00 12.71 7.28
C ARG A 223 -58.71 14.05 7.16
N GLU A 224 -58.21 14.97 6.34
CA GLU A 224 -58.83 16.29 6.12
C GLU A 224 -60.19 16.17 5.42
N ASN A 225 -60.33 15.24 4.47
CA ASN A 225 -61.61 14.93 3.83
C ASN A 225 -62.62 14.34 4.81
N VAL A 226 -62.19 13.44 5.70
CA VAL A 226 -63.07 12.86 6.73
C VAL A 226 -63.49 13.93 7.74
N ALA A 227 -62.57 14.81 8.13
CA ALA A 227 -62.88 15.91 9.04
C ALA A 227 -63.91 16.89 8.45
N SER A 228 -63.82 17.21 7.16
CA SER A 228 -64.80 18.08 6.50
C SER A 228 -66.17 17.43 6.40
N LEU A 229 -66.24 16.14 6.06
CA LEU A 229 -67.49 15.37 6.06
C LEU A 229 -68.13 15.32 7.46
N TYR A 230 -67.32 15.09 8.49
CA TYR A 230 -67.81 15.09 9.88
C TYR A 230 -68.44 16.44 10.26
N ASN A 231 -67.75 17.54 9.98
CA ASN A 231 -68.27 18.89 10.27
C ASN A 231 -69.59 19.14 9.54
N HIS A 232 -69.69 18.75 8.27
CA HIS A 232 -70.91 18.88 7.50
C HIS A 232 -72.08 18.08 8.10
N CYS A 233 -71.84 16.84 8.50
CA CYS A 233 -72.85 16.03 9.18
C CYS A 233 -73.31 16.67 10.49
N MET A 234 -72.39 17.25 11.27
CA MET A 234 -72.72 17.95 12.52
C MET A 234 -73.61 19.19 12.27
N GLU A 235 -73.33 19.96 11.21
CA GLU A 235 -74.19 21.09 10.80
C GLU A 235 -75.61 20.63 10.46
N ILE A 236 -75.75 19.55 9.70
CA ILE A 236 -77.06 18.97 9.36
C ILE A 236 -77.80 18.53 10.61
N ILE A 237 -77.12 17.82 11.53
CA ILE A 237 -77.73 17.36 12.78
C ILE A 237 -78.22 18.55 13.61
N HIS A 238 -77.43 19.62 13.74
CA HIS A 238 -77.84 20.82 14.46
C HIS A 238 -79.04 21.50 13.80
N SER A 239 -79.08 21.59 12.47
CA SER A 239 -80.24 22.13 11.73
C SER A 239 -81.50 21.31 12.01
N GLN A 240 -81.40 19.99 11.91
CA GLN A 240 -82.52 19.08 12.17
C GLN A 240 -83.01 19.16 13.62
N GLN A 241 -82.09 19.26 14.59
CA GLN A 241 -82.44 19.46 16.00
C GLN A 241 -83.14 20.80 16.24
N ASN A 242 -82.74 21.85 15.51
CA ASN A 242 -83.40 23.15 15.58
C ASN A 242 -84.83 23.08 15.04
N GLU A 243 -85.02 22.52 13.84
CA GLU A 243 -86.34 22.30 13.24
C GLU A 243 -87.24 21.44 14.12
N LEU A 244 -86.70 20.35 14.70
CA LEU A 244 -87.44 19.49 15.60
C LEU A 244 -87.89 20.24 16.87
N ARG A 245 -87.02 21.09 17.44
CA ARG A 245 -87.36 21.90 18.61
C ARG A 245 -88.47 22.89 18.29
N GLU A 246 -88.38 23.59 17.16
CA GLU A 246 -89.43 24.52 16.71
C GLU A 246 -90.77 23.81 16.50
N ALA A 247 -90.77 22.63 15.86
CA ALA A 247 -91.97 21.83 15.69
C ALA A 247 -92.57 21.35 17.02
N GLN A 248 -91.73 20.99 18.01
CA GLN A 248 -92.16 20.62 19.35
C GLN A 248 -92.78 21.81 20.10
N GLU A 249 -92.16 22.98 20.06
CA GLU A 249 -92.71 24.21 20.66
C GLU A 249 -94.07 24.57 20.04
N GLN A 250 -94.20 24.47 18.72
CA GLN A 250 -95.47 24.67 18.01
C GLN A 250 -96.53 23.66 18.46
N ALA A 251 -96.19 22.37 18.56
CA ALA A 251 -97.13 21.33 19.00
C ALA A 251 -97.63 21.58 20.43
N VAL A 252 -96.73 21.98 21.34
CA VAL A 252 -97.08 22.39 22.72
C VAL A 252 -98.00 23.61 22.70
N TRP A 253 -97.69 24.61 21.88
CA TRP A 253 -98.54 25.80 21.71
C TRP A 253 -99.95 25.43 21.24
N PHE A 254 -100.08 24.62 20.18
CA PHE A 254 -101.39 24.14 19.70
C PHE A 254 -102.15 23.36 20.77
N SER A 255 -101.47 22.48 21.52
CA SER A 255 -102.09 21.71 22.60
C SER A 255 -102.69 22.62 23.68
N ASN A 256 -101.95 23.66 24.10
CA ASN A 256 -102.44 24.65 25.07
C ASN A 256 -103.66 25.42 24.55
N VAL A 257 -103.65 25.82 23.27
CA VAL A 257 -104.78 26.50 22.63
C VAL A 257 -106.03 25.61 22.59
N ILE A 258 -105.88 24.34 22.20
CA ILE A 258 -106.97 23.37 22.18
C ILE A 258 -107.52 23.17 23.60
N HIS A 259 -106.63 22.96 24.58
CA HIS A 259 -107.02 22.78 25.98
C HIS A 259 -107.83 23.98 26.51
N TRP A 260 -107.35 25.19 26.27
CA TRP A 260 -108.07 26.43 26.62
C TRP A 260 -109.44 26.51 25.94
N GLY A 261 -109.52 26.19 24.64
CA GLY A 261 -110.79 26.12 23.91
C GLY A 261 -111.76 25.10 24.48
N MET A 262 -111.29 23.90 24.84
CA MET A 262 -112.09 22.85 25.46
C MET A 262 -112.65 23.29 26.83
N GLN A 263 -111.83 23.94 27.67
CA GLN A 263 -112.28 24.46 28.96
C GLN A 263 -113.39 25.51 28.80
N ASN A 264 -113.24 26.45 27.86
CA ASN A 264 -114.25 27.47 27.59
C ASN A 264 -115.57 26.87 27.10
N LEU A 265 -115.52 25.88 26.20
CA LEU A 265 -116.71 25.16 25.74
C LEU A 265 -117.42 24.44 26.89
N LEU A 266 -116.66 23.87 27.85
CA LEU A 266 -117.24 23.24 29.03
C LEU A 266 -117.95 24.26 29.92
N VAL A 267 -117.35 25.43 30.16
CA VAL A 267 -117.98 26.53 30.91
C VAL A 267 -119.27 27.00 30.23
N LEU A 268 -119.24 27.23 28.91
CA LEU A 268 -120.42 27.61 28.14
C LEU A 268 -121.53 26.56 28.23
N LYS A 269 -121.18 25.27 28.09
CA LYS A 269 -122.14 24.16 28.22
C LYS A 269 -122.81 24.13 29.60
N ASN A 270 -122.03 24.32 30.67
CA ASN A 270 -122.56 24.32 32.04
C ASN A 270 -123.47 25.54 32.29
N ASN A 271 -123.10 26.71 31.77
CA ASN A 271 -123.94 27.92 31.87
C ASN A 271 -125.26 27.78 31.11
N VAL A 272 -125.27 27.18 29.91
CA VAL A 272 -126.53 26.94 29.15
C VAL A 272 -127.47 25.97 29.88
N PHE A 273 -126.92 25.00 30.64
CA PHE A 273 -127.72 24.08 31.45
C PHE A 273 -128.33 24.72 32.69
N LEU A 274 -127.79 25.83 33.20
CA LEU A 274 -128.31 26.57 34.36
C LEU A 274 -129.46 27.53 34.03
N TRP A 275 -129.74 27.75 32.74
CA TRP A 275 -130.81 28.66 32.25
C TRP A 275 -132.00 27.90 31.61
N LYS A 276 -132.08 26.58 31.81
CA LYS A 276 -133.24 25.74 31.48
C LYS A 276 -133.83 25.16 32.76
#